data_AF-A0A2A4ZB63-F1
#
_entry.id   AF-A0A2A4ZB63-F1
#
_cell.length_a   1.000
_cell.length_b   1.000
_cell.length_c   1.000
_cell.angle_alpha   90.00
_cell.angle_beta   90.00
_cell.angle_gamma   90.00
#
_symmetry.space_group_name_H-M   'P 1'
#
loop_
_entity.id
_entity.type
_entity.pdbx_description
1 polymer ?
#
loop_
_entity_poly.entity_id
_entity_poly.type
_entity_poly.pdbx_seq_one_letter_code
_entity_poly.pdbx_strand_id
1 'polypeptide(L)'
;MAEWSELGAAKVNKVSAGDKDPLLQLRHRFASLGEAQRAADSALERGKRASGKITIQLAGFNGALLAEGFVELQGIHPGLTGKWLVSQVTHRLGDTLVTSFDGERDNKRKG
;
A
#
# COMPACT_ATOMS: atom_id res chain seq x y z
N MET A 1 -11.16 9.47 -6.01
CA MET A 1 -12.13 10.56 -6.24
C MET A 1 -12.87 10.89 -4.95
N ALA A 2 -13.25 12.16 -4.78
CA ALA A 2 -14.08 12.67 -3.71
C ALA A 2 -15.27 13.43 -4.30
N GLU A 3 -16.40 13.43 -3.59
CA GLU A 3 -17.59 14.19 -3.99
C GLU A 3 -17.78 15.39 -3.07
N TRP A 4 -18.27 16.51 -3.61
CA TRP A 4 -18.62 17.68 -2.82
C TRP A 4 -19.87 18.39 -3.34
N SER A 5 -20.53 19.12 -2.45
CA SER A 5 -21.68 19.97 -2.77
C SER A 5 -21.76 21.11 -1.78
N GLU A 6 -21.95 22.33 -2.27
CA GLU A 6 -22.24 23.49 -1.41
C GLU A 6 -23.58 23.28 -0.68
N LEU A 7 -23.68 23.74 0.56
CA LEU A 7 -24.92 23.65 1.33
C LEU A 7 -26.04 24.42 0.61
N GLY A 8 -27.12 23.70 0.26
CA GLY A 8 -28.26 24.24 -0.49
C GLY A 8 -28.17 24.09 -2.01
N ALA A 9 -27.03 23.63 -2.56
CA ALA A 9 -26.94 23.28 -3.97
C ALA A 9 -27.30 21.80 -4.17
N ALA A 10 -28.28 21.52 -5.04
CA ALA A 10 -28.67 20.15 -5.40
C ALA A 10 -27.65 19.44 -6.32
N LYS A 11 -26.52 20.09 -6.65
CA LYS A 11 -25.52 19.58 -7.58
C LYS A 11 -24.35 18.94 -6.83
N VAL A 12 -24.10 17.67 -7.13
CA VAL A 12 -22.92 16.93 -6.66
C VAL A 12 -21.80 17.08 -7.68
N ASN A 13 -20.65 17.57 -7.22
CA ASN A 13 -19.43 17.72 -8.01
C ASN A 13 -18.42 16.65 -7.59
N LYS A 14 -17.53 16.27 -8.51
CA LYS A 14 -16.49 15.25 -8.28
C LYS A 14 -15.10 15.84 -8.49
N VAL A 15 -14.13 15.33 -7.75
CA VAL A 15 -12.72 15.68 -7.90
C VAL A 15 -11.85 14.44 -7.72
N SER A 16 -10.74 14.33 -8.45
CA SER A 16 -9.79 13.22 -8.36
C SER A 16 -8.38 13.73 -8.04
N ALA A 17 -7.62 12.88 -7.36
CA ALA A 17 -6.19 13.06 -7.18
C ALA A 17 -5.48 11.95 -7.95
N GLY A 18 -4.66 12.31 -8.92
CA GLY A 18 -4.00 11.41 -9.86
C GLY A 18 -4.89 10.89 -10.99
N ASP A 19 -4.24 10.29 -12.00
CA ASP A 19 -4.86 9.97 -13.30
C ASP A 19 -4.86 8.45 -13.60
N LYS A 20 -4.69 7.62 -12.57
CA LYS A 20 -4.57 6.17 -12.72
C LYS A 20 -5.82 5.44 -12.25
N ASP A 21 -6.26 4.48 -13.04
CA ASP A 21 -7.25 3.49 -12.65
C ASP A 21 -6.61 2.31 -11.89
N PRO A 22 -7.35 1.66 -10.98
CA PRO A 22 -8.71 1.97 -10.56
C PRO A 22 -8.79 3.15 -9.56
N LEU A 23 -9.85 3.97 -9.67
CA LEU A 23 -10.11 5.09 -8.77
C LEU A 23 -10.70 4.65 -7.42
N LEU A 24 -10.04 4.98 -6.32
CA LEU A 24 -10.61 4.87 -4.97
C LEU A 24 -11.68 5.94 -4.74
N GLN A 25 -12.94 5.56 -4.55
CA GLN A 25 -14.01 6.50 -4.17
C GLN A 25 -14.05 6.71 -2.65
N LEU A 26 -13.95 7.97 -2.20
CA LEU A 26 -14.12 8.31 -0.80
C LEU A 26 -15.61 8.26 -0.42
N ARG A 27 -15.91 7.64 0.73
CA ARG A 27 -17.29 7.45 1.22
C ARG A 27 -17.96 8.74 1.67
N HIS A 28 -17.18 9.73 2.11
CA HIS A 28 -17.70 10.99 2.63
C HIS A 28 -17.88 12.00 1.49
N ARG A 29 -19.00 12.73 1.54
CA ARG A 29 -19.24 13.93 0.73
C ARG A 29 -18.77 15.15 1.52
N PHE A 30 -18.07 16.06 0.85
CA PHE A 30 -17.46 17.25 1.45
C PHE A 30 -18.27 18.51 1.14
N ALA A 31 -18.12 19.54 1.96
CA ALA A 31 -18.90 20.77 1.84
C ALA A 31 -18.37 21.71 0.74
N SER A 32 -17.10 21.56 0.35
CA SER A 32 -16.46 22.42 -0.66
C SER A 32 -15.46 21.66 -1.54
N LEU A 33 -15.13 22.25 -2.69
CA LEU A 33 -14.07 21.76 -3.58
C LEU A 33 -12.74 21.61 -2.84
N GLY A 34 -12.35 22.62 -2.06
CA GLY A 34 -11.06 22.64 -1.37
C GLY A 34 -10.93 21.52 -0.34
N GLU A 35 -12.01 21.19 0.38
CA GLU A 35 -12.02 20.04 1.29
C GLU A 35 -11.95 18.71 0.55
N ALA A 36 -12.73 18.54 -0.52
CA ALA A 36 -12.71 17.32 -1.31
C ALA A 36 -11.36 17.09 -1.98
N GLN A 37 -10.70 18.14 -2.49
CA GLN A 37 -9.37 18.06 -3.08
C GLN A 37 -8.35 17.63 -2.02
N ARG A 38 -8.29 18.30 -0.86
CA ARG A 38 -7.39 17.92 0.23
C ARG A 38 -7.61 16.47 0.69
N ALA A 39 -8.86 16.03 0.75
CA ALA A 39 -9.21 14.66 1.12
C ALA A 39 -8.77 13.64 0.06
N ALA A 40 -8.97 13.95 -1.24
CA ALA A 40 -8.52 13.14 -2.35
C ALA A 40 -6.99 13.02 -2.38
N ASP A 41 -6.27 14.14 -2.22
CA ASP A 41 -4.81 14.17 -2.15
C ASP A 41 -4.29 13.39 -0.95
N SER A 42 -4.91 13.59 0.22
CA SER A 42 -4.55 12.84 1.42
C SER A 42 -4.78 11.34 1.26
N ALA A 43 -5.85 10.94 0.57
CA ALA A 43 -6.14 9.54 0.29
C ALA A 43 -5.16 8.94 -0.71
N LEU A 44 -4.79 9.68 -1.76
CA LEU A 44 -3.75 9.28 -2.71
C LEU A 44 -2.40 9.13 -2.01
N GLU A 45 -2.01 10.12 -1.20
CA GLU A 45 -0.76 10.08 -0.43
C GLU A 45 -0.79 8.98 0.63
N ARG A 46 -1.92 8.69 1.26
CA ARG A 46 -2.09 7.51 2.11
C ARG A 46 -2.02 6.21 1.32
N GLY A 47 -2.53 6.15 0.09
CA GLY A 47 -2.42 4.97 -0.77
C GLY A 47 -0.97 4.71 -1.22
N LYS A 48 -0.23 5.79 -1.53
CA LYS A 48 1.22 5.74 -1.79
C LYS A 48 2.01 5.35 -0.51
N ARG A 49 1.58 5.85 0.65
CA ARG A 49 2.19 5.59 1.97
C ARG A 49 1.79 4.26 2.61
N ALA A 50 0.65 3.70 2.23
CA ALA A 50 0.31 2.29 2.40
C ALA A 50 1.11 1.46 1.38
N SER A 51 2.41 1.76 1.28
CA SER A 51 3.44 0.89 0.76
C SER A 51 3.17 -0.47 1.37
N GLY A 52 2.76 -1.42 0.53
CA GLY A 52 2.13 -2.66 0.98
C GLY A 52 2.93 -3.34 2.09
N LYS A 53 2.22 -4.11 2.91
CA LYS A 53 2.81 -5.08 3.83
C LYS A 53 2.64 -6.46 3.23
N ILE A 54 3.64 -7.32 3.38
CA ILE A 54 3.58 -8.73 3.01
C ILE A 54 3.97 -9.58 4.21
N THR A 55 3.36 -10.75 4.29
CA THR A 55 3.80 -11.86 5.13
C THR A 55 3.97 -13.05 4.20
N ILE A 56 5.18 -13.58 4.12
CA ILE A 56 5.51 -14.69 3.21
C ILE A 56 6.11 -15.83 4.01
N GLN A 57 5.58 -17.04 3.81
CA GLN A 57 6.20 -18.28 4.24
C GLN A 57 6.95 -18.90 3.06
N LEU A 58 8.22 -19.24 3.26
CA LEU A 58 9.00 -19.95 2.26
C LEU A 58 8.62 -21.44 2.24
N ALA A 59 8.86 -22.10 1.10
CA ALA A 59 8.64 -23.53 0.95
C ALA A 59 9.58 -24.39 1.83
N GLY A 60 10.64 -23.79 2.38
CA GLY A 60 11.58 -24.45 3.26
C GLY A 60 12.37 -23.47 4.12
N PHE A 61 13.34 -24.00 4.84
CA PHE A 61 14.22 -23.21 5.69
C PHE A 61 15.27 -22.45 4.88
N ASN A 62 15.46 -21.19 5.22
CA ASN A 62 16.58 -20.38 4.78
C ASN A 62 17.11 -19.59 5.99
N GLY A 63 18.24 -20.04 6.55
CA GLY A 63 18.88 -19.41 7.70
C GLY A 63 19.72 -18.17 7.36
N ALA A 64 19.91 -17.86 6.07
CA ALA A 64 20.60 -16.65 5.63
C ALA A 64 19.65 -15.45 5.44
N LEU A 65 18.33 -15.67 5.52
CA LEU A 65 17.36 -14.58 5.45
C LEU A 65 17.36 -13.83 6.79
N LEU A 66 17.63 -12.53 6.74
CA LEU A 66 17.73 -11.66 7.91
C LEU A 66 16.86 -10.42 7.73
N ALA A 67 16.47 -9.81 8.86
CA ALA A 67 15.78 -8.52 8.88
C ALA A 67 16.70 -7.40 8.34
N GLU A 68 16.08 -6.29 7.93
CA GLU A 68 16.72 -5.11 7.32
C GLU A 68 17.39 -5.36 5.95
N GLY A 69 17.43 -6.62 5.51
CA GLY A 69 17.74 -6.99 4.14
C GLY A 69 16.60 -6.68 3.17
N PHE A 70 16.85 -6.90 1.89
CA PHE A 70 15.83 -6.80 0.86
C PHE A 70 15.57 -8.14 0.19
N VAL A 71 14.31 -8.40 -0.13
CA VAL A 71 13.90 -9.51 -1.00
C VAL A 71 13.34 -8.96 -2.30
N GLU A 72 13.64 -9.64 -3.40
CA GLU A 72 13.08 -9.35 -4.71
C GLU A 72 12.00 -10.39 -5.01
N LEU A 73 10.75 -9.95 -5.13
CA LEU A 73 9.64 -10.83 -5.48
C LEU A 73 9.35 -10.79 -6.98
N GLN A 74 9.28 -11.97 -7.60
CA GLN A 74 8.99 -12.12 -9.03
C GLN A 74 8.10 -13.35 -9.26
N GLY A 75 7.29 -13.33 -10.31
CA GLY A 75 6.55 -14.51 -10.78
C GLY A 75 5.34 -14.98 -9.95
N ILE A 76 4.94 -14.23 -8.90
CA ILE A 76 3.79 -14.60 -8.05
C ILE A 76 2.53 -13.80 -8.41
N HIS A 77 2.60 -12.46 -8.34
CA HIS A 77 1.50 -11.56 -8.68
C HIS A 77 2.08 -10.19 -9.11
N PRO A 78 1.59 -9.56 -10.19
CA PRO A 78 2.16 -8.30 -10.70
C PRO A 78 2.22 -7.17 -9.66
N GLY A 79 1.23 -7.10 -8.77
CA GLY A 79 1.20 -6.10 -7.69
C GLY A 79 2.25 -6.33 -6.57
N LEU A 80 2.78 -7.56 -6.47
CA LEU A 80 3.81 -7.92 -5.49
C LEU A 80 5.22 -7.84 -6.08
N THR A 81 5.36 -7.71 -7.40
CA THR A 81 6.66 -7.65 -8.06
C THR A 81 7.48 -6.45 -7.58
N GLY A 82 8.77 -6.70 -7.35
CA GLY A 82 9.76 -5.70 -6.96
C GLY A 82 10.44 -5.99 -5.63
N LYS A 83 11.16 -4.97 -5.16
CA LYS A 83 11.96 -5.00 -3.94
C LYS A 83 11.13 -4.71 -2.69
N TRP A 84 11.31 -5.52 -1.65
CA TRP A 84 10.67 -5.37 -0.35
C TRP A 84 11.72 -5.35 0.75
N LEU A 85 11.60 -4.38 1.67
CA LEU A 85 12.41 -4.32 2.88
C LEU A 85 11.89 -5.35 3.87
N VAL A 86 12.74 -6.26 4.32
CA VAL A 86 12.40 -7.26 5.34
C VAL A 86 12.40 -6.60 6.70
N SER A 87 11.25 -6.59 7.36
CA SER A 87 11.06 -5.99 8.69
C SER A 87 11.25 -7.01 9.82
N GLN A 88 10.89 -8.26 9.58
CA GLN A 88 10.97 -9.34 10.55
C GLN A 88 11.21 -10.67 9.83
N VAL A 89 12.04 -11.53 10.41
CA VAL A 89 12.21 -12.92 9.98
C VAL A 89 11.88 -13.84 11.14
N THR A 90 11.13 -14.90 10.88
CA THR A 90 10.82 -15.95 11.85
C THR A 90 11.33 -17.28 11.32
N HIS A 91 12.24 -17.90 12.06
CA HIS A 91 12.68 -19.27 11.83
C HIS A 91 11.95 -20.19 12.83
N ARG A 92 11.21 -21.18 12.32
CA ARG A 92 10.60 -22.21 13.15
C ARG A 92 11.39 -23.50 12.99
N LEU A 93 11.96 -23.98 14.10
CA LEU A 93 12.74 -25.21 14.17
C LEU A 93 11.92 -26.30 14.89
N GLY A 94 10.96 -26.89 14.17
CA GLY A 94 10.18 -28.04 14.65
C GLY A 94 10.43 -29.29 13.80
N ASP A 95 9.46 -30.20 13.75
CA ASP A 95 9.50 -31.41 12.90
C ASP A 95 9.77 -31.08 11.42
N THR A 96 9.39 -29.87 10.99
CA THR A 96 9.81 -29.27 9.73
C THR A 96 10.43 -27.91 10.01
N LEU A 97 11.51 -27.61 9.28
CA LEU A 97 12.19 -26.32 9.34
C LEU A 97 11.56 -25.36 8.33
N VAL A 98 11.08 -24.21 8.80
CA VAL A 98 10.39 -23.22 7.97
C VAL A 98 10.91 -21.82 8.30
N THR A 99 11.10 -21.00 7.27
CA THR A 99 11.35 -19.56 7.41
C THR A 99 10.15 -18.79 6.87
N SER A 100 9.67 -17.80 7.63
CA SER A 100 8.74 -16.78 7.15
C SER A 100 9.30 -15.38 7.39
N PHE A 101 8.80 -14.39 6.66
CA PHE A 101 9.20 -13.01 6.86
C PHE A 101 8.04 -12.04 6.62
N ASP A 102 8.12 -10.91 7.31
CA ASP A 102 7.27 -9.74 7.06
C ASP A 102 8.08 -8.68 6.33
N GLY A 103 7.47 -8.03 5.34
CA GLY A 103 8.14 -7.03 4.53
C GLY A 103 7.26 -5.84 4.19
N GLU A 104 7.90 -4.70 3.93
CA GLU A 104 7.24 -3.47 3.54
C GLU A 104 7.86 -2.94 2.23
N ARG A 105 7.03 -2.31 1.39
CA ARG A 105 7.56 -1.63 0.19
C ARG A 105 8.46 -0.47 0.62
N ASP A 106 9.70 -0.43 0.11
CA ASP A 106 10.60 0.69 0.33
C ASP A 106 9.97 1.97 -0.22
N ASN A 107 9.59 2.86 0.67
CA ASN A 107 8.92 4.11 0.33
C ASN A 107 9.89 5.27 0.22
N LYS A 108 11.17 5.00 -0.10
CA LYS A 108 12.13 6.06 -0.44
C LYS A 108 11.62 6.83 -1.66
N ARG A 109 11.03 7.99 -1.34
CA ARG A 109 10.76 9.12 -2.22
C ARG A 109 12.02 9.34 -3.06
N LYS A 110 11.97 9.01 -4.36
CA LYS A 110 12.97 9.52 -5.29
C LYS A 110 12.81 11.04 -5.28
N GLY A 111 13.81 11.73 -4.74
CA GLY A 111 13.94 13.18 -4.80
C GLY A 111 14.17 13.66 -6.22
#